data_AF-A0A1X1RV84-F1
#
_entry.id   AF-A0A1X1RV84-F1
#
_cell.length_a   1.000
_cell.length_b   1.000
_cell.length_c   1.000
_cell.angle_alpha   90.00
_cell.angle_beta   90.00
_cell.angle_gamma   90.00
#
_symmetry.space_group_name_H-M   'P 1'
#
loop_
_entity.id
_entity.type
_entity.pdbx_description
1 polymer ?
#
loop_
_entity_poly.entity_id
_entity_poly.type
_entity_poly.pdbx_seq_one_letter_code
_entity_poly.pdbx_strand_id
1 'polypeptide(L)'
;MLRIGLTGGIGAGKSSVTATFQQCGGVIVDADVIAREVVEPGSEGLAALVEAFGDDILQPDGSLDRPALAAKAFQDDEARKTLNGIVHPLVGKRREEIIAAVPDEAVIVEDIPLLVESQMAPLFPLVVVVHADAEVRVRRLVEQRGMDEDDARARIAAQADDEARRAVADVWLDNSGTPEELADQAREVWNHRIVPFAHNLSARRVVEAPTHVVPADPSWPEQAQRIVARLKTACGSKALRVDHIGATAVPGLDAEDVIDIQVTVESLAAADELAETLLPAGYPRIDDITADAPLTDNPGLWRKRIHGSADPGRPTRVHLRVDGWPNQQYALLLVDWHRANPDVADYFQDTYQRAWEWADTTGWRP
;
A
#
# COMPACT_ATOMS: atom_id res chain seq x y z
N MET A 1 -0.76 -10.08 -12.23
CA MET A 1 0.38 -9.15 -12.12
C MET A 1 0.50 -8.60 -10.71
N LEU A 2 1.72 -8.48 -10.19
CA LEU A 2 2.01 -7.73 -8.95
C LEU A 2 2.27 -6.26 -9.32
N ARG A 3 1.67 -5.33 -8.58
CA ARG A 3 1.87 -3.88 -8.77
C ARG A 3 2.57 -3.28 -7.56
N ILE A 4 3.62 -2.51 -7.77
CA ILE A 4 4.44 -1.92 -6.72
C ILE A 4 4.38 -0.40 -6.85
N GLY A 5 4.04 0.29 -5.77
CA GLY A 5 4.19 1.74 -5.71
C GLY A 5 5.62 2.08 -5.31
N LEU A 6 6.34 2.83 -6.13
CA LEU A 6 7.68 3.32 -5.83
C LEU A 6 7.64 4.83 -5.61
N THR A 7 8.19 5.29 -4.49
CA THR A 7 8.27 6.71 -4.20
C THR A 7 9.53 7.06 -3.39
N GLY A 8 9.67 8.34 -3.03
CA GLY A 8 10.87 8.90 -2.43
C GLY A 8 10.99 10.38 -2.70
N GLY A 9 11.56 11.11 -1.74
CA GLY A 9 11.75 12.55 -1.84
C GLY A 9 12.62 12.97 -3.03
N ILE A 10 12.53 14.23 -3.42
CA ILE A 10 13.42 14.79 -4.45
C ILE A 10 14.89 14.60 -4.01
N GLY A 11 15.74 14.12 -4.93
CA GLY A 11 17.15 13.80 -4.63
C GLY A 11 17.39 12.48 -3.90
N ALA A 12 16.36 11.70 -3.54
CA ALA A 12 16.51 10.44 -2.82
C ALA A 12 17.03 9.27 -3.69
N GLY A 13 16.98 9.38 -5.02
CA GLY A 13 17.53 8.37 -5.93
C GLY A 13 16.53 7.33 -6.46
N LYS A 14 15.23 7.66 -6.52
CA LYS A 14 14.19 6.82 -7.15
C LYS A 14 14.61 6.25 -8.51
N SER A 15 15.18 7.10 -9.37
CA SER A 15 15.63 6.73 -10.72
C SER A 15 16.69 5.62 -10.74
N SER A 16 17.51 5.51 -9.68
CA SER A 16 18.48 4.42 -9.55
C SER A 16 17.81 3.10 -9.20
N VAL A 17 16.77 3.14 -8.36
CA VAL A 17 15.98 1.97 -7.99
C VAL A 17 15.09 1.51 -9.16
N THR A 18 14.45 2.43 -9.90
CA THR A 18 13.69 2.07 -11.11
C THR A 18 14.58 1.41 -12.15
N ALA A 19 15.77 1.97 -12.41
CA ALA A 19 16.73 1.37 -13.33
C ALA A 19 17.16 -0.04 -12.88
N THR A 20 17.38 -0.24 -11.58
CA THR A 20 17.74 -1.56 -11.03
C THR A 20 16.58 -2.56 -11.19
N PHE A 21 15.36 -2.20 -10.80
CA PHE A 21 14.20 -3.06 -10.99
C PHE A 21 13.91 -3.37 -12.46
N GLN A 22 14.14 -2.42 -13.36
CA GLN A 22 14.01 -2.64 -14.79
C GLN A 22 15.04 -3.67 -15.30
N GLN A 23 16.29 -3.59 -14.85
CA GLN A 23 17.32 -4.58 -15.17
C GLN A 23 16.98 -5.97 -14.63
N CYS A 24 16.25 -6.05 -13.51
CA CYS A 24 15.77 -7.30 -12.94
C CYS A 24 14.50 -7.86 -13.63
N GLY A 25 13.93 -7.14 -14.61
CA GLY A 25 12.77 -7.55 -15.40
C GLY A 25 11.45 -6.88 -15.02
N GLY A 26 11.48 -5.86 -14.16
CA GLY A 26 10.31 -5.05 -13.83
C GLY A 26 9.90 -4.12 -14.97
N VAL A 27 8.59 -3.96 -15.15
CA VAL A 27 8.02 -3.00 -16.09
C VAL A 27 7.82 -1.68 -15.34
N ILE A 28 8.54 -0.64 -15.75
CA ILE A 28 8.44 0.68 -15.12
C ILE A 28 7.34 1.49 -15.78
N VAL A 29 6.42 1.98 -14.95
CA VAL A 29 5.36 2.91 -15.34
C VAL A 29 5.65 4.21 -14.60
N ASP A 30 6.27 5.17 -15.30
CA ASP A 30 6.62 6.47 -14.72
C ASP A 30 5.49 7.47 -14.96
N ALA A 31 4.86 7.93 -13.87
CA ALA A 31 3.73 8.84 -13.94
C ALA A 31 4.10 10.21 -14.54
N ASP A 32 5.32 10.70 -14.30
CA ASP A 32 5.81 11.95 -14.87
C ASP A 32 6.05 11.78 -16.37
N VAL A 33 6.64 10.67 -16.82
CA VAL A 33 6.84 10.39 -18.25
C VAL A 33 5.49 10.33 -18.97
N ILE A 34 4.54 9.56 -18.45
CA ILE A 34 3.19 9.46 -19.04
C ILE A 34 2.51 10.83 -19.08
N ALA A 35 2.59 11.62 -18.01
CA ALA A 35 2.03 12.98 -17.99
C ALA A 35 2.68 13.92 -19.03
N ARG A 36 3.91 13.63 -19.49
CA ARG A 36 4.53 14.34 -20.61
C ARG A 36 4.04 13.81 -21.96
N GLU A 37 3.98 12.50 -22.13
CA GLU A 37 3.54 11.84 -23.38
C GLU A 37 2.12 12.27 -23.79
N VAL A 38 1.19 12.30 -22.83
CA VAL A 38 -0.24 12.59 -23.12
C VAL A 38 -0.51 14.03 -23.55
N VAL A 39 0.51 14.90 -23.50
CA VAL A 39 0.46 16.31 -23.93
C VAL A 39 1.52 16.65 -24.98
N GLU A 40 2.10 15.64 -25.65
CA GLU A 40 3.02 15.86 -26.77
C GLU A 40 2.29 16.48 -27.99
N PRO A 41 3.03 17.14 -28.90
CA PRO A 41 2.46 17.67 -30.14
C PRO A 41 1.60 16.63 -30.88
N GLY A 42 0.36 17.00 -31.19
CA GLY A 42 -0.60 16.14 -31.89
C GLY A 42 -1.43 15.21 -31.00
N SER A 43 -1.22 15.23 -29.68
CA SER A 43 -2.03 14.47 -28.72
C SER A 43 -3.41 15.13 -28.47
N GLU A 44 -4.37 14.29 -28.04
CA GLU A 44 -5.69 14.77 -27.59
C GLU A 44 -5.59 15.67 -26.35
N GLY A 45 -4.62 15.39 -25.45
CA GLY A 45 -4.40 16.17 -24.25
C GLY A 45 -3.88 17.57 -24.53
N LEU A 46 -2.93 17.73 -25.45
CA LEU A 46 -2.43 19.07 -25.81
C LEU A 46 -3.53 19.92 -26.45
N ALA A 47 -4.34 19.34 -27.34
CA ALA A 47 -5.46 20.04 -27.96
C ALA A 47 -6.49 20.52 -26.92
N ALA A 48 -6.86 19.66 -25.96
CA ALA A 48 -7.77 20.02 -24.88
C ALA A 48 -7.20 21.10 -23.95
N LEU A 49 -5.89 21.08 -23.68
CA LEU A 49 -5.23 22.13 -22.90
C LEU A 49 -5.22 23.47 -23.63
N VAL A 50 -4.97 23.48 -24.94
CA VAL A 50 -5.03 24.71 -25.74
C VAL A 50 -6.44 25.29 -25.78
N GLU A 51 -7.47 24.43 -25.88
CA GLU A 51 -8.86 24.87 -25.81
C GLU A 51 -9.19 25.52 -24.45
N ALA A 52 -8.70 24.94 -23.34
CA ALA A 52 -8.99 25.42 -22.00
C ALA A 52 -8.17 26.64 -21.58
N PHE A 53 -6.89 26.71 -21.96
CA PHE A 53 -5.94 27.71 -21.44
C PHE A 53 -5.45 28.71 -22.48
N GLY A 54 -5.76 28.52 -23.76
CA GLY A 54 -5.28 29.36 -24.87
C GLY A 54 -4.03 28.84 -25.55
N ASP A 55 -3.68 29.44 -26.68
CA ASP A 55 -2.56 29.08 -27.56
C ASP A 55 -1.20 29.61 -27.08
N ASP A 56 -1.19 30.57 -26.17
CA ASP A 56 0.01 31.11 -25.51
C ASP A 56 0.66 30.14 -24.51
N ILE A 57 0.09 28.94 -24.32
CA ILE A 57 0.77 27.81 -23.66
C ILE A 57 1.64 27.00 -24.64
N LEU A 58 1.74 27.39 -25.91
CA LEU A 58 2.54 26.70 -26.92
C LEU A 58 3.87 27.42 -27.18
N GLN A 59 4.91 26.63 -27.35
CA GLN A 59 6.18 27.06 -27.94
C GLN A 59 6.03 27.27 -29.46
N PRO A 60 6.96 27.99 -30.11
CA PRO A 60 6.94 28.20 -31.56
C PRO A 60 6.95 26.92 -32.40
N ASP A 61 7.44 25.81 -31.86
CA ASP A 61 7.46 24.49 -32.51
C ASP A 61 6.17 23.67 -32.30
N GLY A 62 5.18 24.23 -31.59
CA GLY A 62 3.91 23.58 -31.26
C GLY A 62 3.96 22.67 -30.04
N SER A 63 5.09 22.59 -29.32
CA SER A 63 5.19 21.87 -28.05
C SER A 63 4.63 22.70 -26.88
N LEU A 64 4.33 22.03 -25.77
CA LEU A 64 3.79 22.68 -24.57
C LEU A 64 4.86 23.51 -23.84
N ASP A 65 4.60 24.80 -23.67
CA ASP A 65 5.29 25.67 -22.72
C ASP A 65 4.77 25.39 -21.29
N ARG A 66 5.50 24.52 -20.58
CA ARG A 66 5.16 24.11 -19.21
C ARG A 66 5.18 25.28 -18.23
N PRO A 67 6.19 26.18 -18.22
CA PRO A 67 6.14 27.40 -17.42
C PRO A 67 4.89 28.25 -17.68
N ALA A 68 4.51 28.47 -18.94
CA ALA A 68 3.31 29.26 -19.28
C ALA A 68 2.03 28.57 -18.80
N LEU A 69 1.90 27.26 -19.01
CA LEU A 69 0.77 26.48 -18.49
C LEU A 69 0.73 26.53 -16.96
N ALA A 70 1.86 26.34 -16.27
CA ALA A 70 1.92 26.37 -14.81
C ALA A 70 1.50 27.75 -14.27
N ALA A 71 1.95 28.84 -14.90
CA ALA A 71 1.58 30.20 -14.51
C ALA A 71 0.07 30.47 -14.63
N LYS A 72 -0.65 29.73 -15.48
CA LYS A 72 -2.11 29.80 -15.62
C LYS A 72 -2.84 28.80 -14.72
N ALA A 73 -2.42 27.54 -14.74
CA ALA A 73 -3.09 26.45 -14.05
C ALA A 73 -2.97 26.53 -12.52
N PHE A 74 -1.95 27.22 -12.00
CA PHE A 74 -1.73 27.40 -10.57
C PHE A 74 -2.08 28.81 -10.06
N GLN A 75 -2.80 29.62 -10.85
CA GLN A 75 -3.34 30.90 -10.38
C GLN A 75 -4.49 30.72 -9.38
N ASP A 76 -5.36 29.75 -9.62
CA ASP A 76 -6.50 29.44 -8.76
C ASP A 76 -6.89 27.95 -8.78
N ASP A 77 -7.80 27.59 -7.88
CA ASP A 77 -8.23 26.20 -7.71
C ASP A 77 -9.07 25.67 -8.88
N GLU A 78 -9.80 26.51 -9.60
CA GLU A 78 -10.64 26.08 -10.72
C GLU A 78 -9.79 25.78 -11.97
N ALA A 79 -8.78 26.60 -12.24
CA ALA A 79 -7.77 26.36 -13.24
C ALA A 79 -7.01 25.05 -12.96
N ARG A 80 -6.62 24.82 -11.70
CA ARG A 80 -5.95 23.58 -11.28
C ARG A 80 -6.85 22.35 -11.46
N LYS A 81 -8.13 22.45 -11.09
CA LYS A 81 -9.12 21.38 -11.34
C LYS A 81 -9.31 21.10 -12.82
N THR A 82 -9.31 22.14 -13.65
CA THR A 82 -9.45 22.01 -15.11
C THR A 82 -8.25 21.28 -15.70
N LEU A 83 -7.02 21.68 -15.35
CA LEU A 83 -5.81 20.99 -15.75
C LEU A 83 -5.86 19.51 -15.35
N ASN A 84 -6.15 19.23 -14.08
CA ASN A 84 -6.19 17.87 -13.56
C ASN A 84 -7.30 17.04 -14.22
N GLY A 85 -8.46 17.63 -14.49
CA GLY A 85 -9.59 16.99 -15.16
C GLY A 85 -9.29 16.59 -16.61
N ILE A 86 -8.40 17.32 -17.30
CA ILE A 86 -7.94 16.98 -18.64
C ILE A 86 -6.85 15.92 -18.58
N VAL A 87 -5.83 16.11 -17.74
CA VAL A 87 -4.61 15.29 -17.76
C VAL A 87 -4.82 13.93 -17.08
N HIS A 88 -5.48 13.87 -15.92
CA HIS A 88 -5.57 12.63 -15.14
C HIS A 88 -6.26 11.47 -15.89
N PRO A 89 -7.38 11.67 -16.60
CA PRO A 89 -7.99 10.58 -17.36
C PRO A 89 -7.08 10.03 -18.45
N LEU A 90 -6.31 10.89 -19.13
CA LEU A 90 -5.38 10.49 -20.18
C LEU A 90 -4.19 9.71 -19.62
N VAL A 91 -3.64 10.17 -18.49
CA VAL A 91 -2.60 9.44 -17.76
C VAL A 91 -3.10 8.05 -17.33
N GLY A 92 -4.32 7.98 -16.81
CA GLY A 92 -4.97 6.72 -16.42
C GLY A 92 -5.11 5.75 -17.59
N LYS A 93 -5.64 6.22 -18.73
CA LYS A 93 -5.79 5.43 -19.96
C LYS A 93 -4.45 4.93 -20.48
N ARG A 94 -3.44 5.81 -20.58
CA ARG A 94 -2.11 5.44 -21.06
C ARG A 94 -1.43 4.40 -20.16
N ARG A 95 -1.60 4.56 -18.85
CA ARG A 95 -1.14 3.58 -17.86
C ARG A 95 -1.83 2.22 -18.05
N GLU A 96 -3.15 2.20 -18.26
CA GLU A 96 -3.88 0.96 -18.55
C GLU A 96 -3.40 0.29 -19.85
N GLU A 97 -3.12 1.05 -20.90
CA GLU A 97 -2.56 0.52 -22.16
C GLU A 97 -1.20 -0.14 -21.95
N ILE A 98 -0.31 0.47 -21.15
CA ILE A 98 1.00 -0.10 -20.83
C ILE A 98 0.83 -1.41 -20.05
N ILE A 99 -0.05 -1.42 -19.04
CA ILE A 99 -0.33 -2.61 -18.23
C ILE A 99 -0.95 -3.73 -19.07
N ALA A 100 -1.87 -3.41 -19.98
CA ALA A 100 -2.51 -4.39 -20.86
C ALA A 100 -1.57 -4.98 -21.91
N ALA A 101 -0.46 -4.30 -22.22
CA ALA A 101 0.52 -4.74 -23.21
C ALA A 101 1.58 -5.71 -22.66
N VAL A 102 1.59 -5.99 -21.36
CA VAL A 102 2.59 -6.86 -20.72
C VAL A 102 2.01 -8.21 -20.27
N PRO A 103 2.84 -9.27 -20.11
CA PRO A 103 2.38 -10.57 -19.63
C PRO A 103 1.77 -10.52 -18.23
N ASP A 104 0.81 -11.42 -17.94
CA ASP A 104 0.11 -11.48 -16.65
C ASP A 104 1.03 -11.76 -15.44
N GLU A 105 2.20 -12.34 -15.71
CA GLU A 105 3.26 -12.63 -14.75
C GLU A 105 4.21 -11.44 -14.51
N ALA A 106 4.09 -10.35 -15.28
CA ALA A 106 4.93 -9.19 -15.11
C ALA A 106 4.74 -8.53 -13.74
N VAL A 107 5.83 -7.96 -13.23
CA VAL A 107 5.82 -7.07 -12.08
C VAL A 107 5.83 -5.64 -12.60
N ILE A 108 4.78 -4.89 -12.27
CA ILE A 108 4.67 -3.47 -12.60
C ILE A 108 5.21 -2.66 -11.43
N VAL A 109 6.14 -1.74 -11.70
CA VAL A 109 6.63 -0.75 -10.73
C VAL A 109 6.16 0.62 -11.20
N GLU A 110 5.31 1.27 -10.41
CA GLU A 110 4.79 2.60 -10.68
C GLU A 110 5.61 3.64 -9.93
N ASP A 111 6.42 4.44 -10.63
CA ASP A 111 7.15 5.57 -10.02
C ASP A 111 6.19 6.76 -9.87
N ILE A 112 5.81 7.03 -8.62
CA ILE A 112 4.81 8.03 -8.26
C ILE A 112 5.44 8.99 -7.24
N PRO A 113 5.95 10.16 -7.69
CA PRO A 113 6.60 11.12 -6.81
C PRO A 113 5.72 11.63 -5.66
N LEU A 114 4.40 11.71 -5.87
CA LEU A 114 3.43 12.23 -4.91
C LEU A 114 2.58 11.13 -4.25
N LEU A 115 3.09 9.89 -4.20
CA LEU A 115 2.35 8.73 -3.69
C LEU A 115 1.87 8.94 -2.26
N VAL A 116 2.71 9.54 -1.41
CA VAL A 116 2.42 9.78 0.01
C VAL A 116 1.48 10.96 0.17
N GLU A 117 1.79 12.07 -0.51
CA GLU A 117 1.03 13.31 -0.51
C GLU A 117 -0.40 13.10 -1.03
N SER A 118 -0.57 12.19 -1.98
CA SER A 118 -1.86 11.85 -2.59
C SER A 118 -2.55 10.66 -1.92
N GLN A 119 -2.01 10.15 -0.81
CA GLN A 119 -2.54 9.03 -0.04
C GLN A 119 -2.79 7.76 -0.88
N MET A 120 -1.93 7.50 -1.87
CA MET A 120 -2.11 6.43 -2.85
C MET A 120 -1.55 5.08 -2.40
N ALA A 121 -0.79 5.03 -1.31
CA ALA A 121 -0.18 3.81 -0.80
C ALA A 121 -1.16 2.61 -0.67
N PRO A 122 -2.40 2.78 -0.17
CA PRO A 122 -3.37 1.67 -0.07
C PRO A 122 -3.79 1.05 -1.39
N LEU A 123 -3.54 1.70 -2.53
CA LEU A 123 -3.85 1.17 -3.86
C LEU A 123 -2.86 0.09 -4.32
N PHE A 124 -1.77 -0.10 -3.58
CA PHE A 124 -0.69 -1.00 -3.93
C PHE A 124 -0.55 -2.15 -2.93
N PRO A 125 -0.38 -3.40 -3.39
CA PRO A 125 -0.04 -4.52 -2.53
C PRO A 125 1.34 -4.37 -1.86
N LEU A 126 2.26 -3.61 -2.46
CA LEU A 126 3.59 -3.33 -1.92
C LEU A 126 4.02 -1.90 -2.26
N VAL A 127 4.52 -1.15 -1.27
CA VAL A 127 5.10 0.19 -1.43
C VAL A 127 6.58 0.18 -1.05
N VAL A 128 7.41 0.58 -2.01
CA VAL A 128 8.85 0.79 -1.84
C VAL A 128 9.12 2.28 -1.73
N VAL A 129 9.78 2.69 -0.65
CA VAL A 129 10.22 4.08 -0.46
C VAL A 129 11.73 4.14 -0.49
N VAL A 130 12.26 5.01 -1.36
CA VAL A 130 13.68 5.35 -1.39
C VAL A 130 13.90 6.59 -0.53
N HIS A 131 14.78 6.45 0.46
CA HIS A 131 15.14 7.50 1.39
C HIS A 131 16.62 7.88 1.25
N ALA A 132 16.94 9.11 1.61
CA ALA A 132 18.29 9.56 1.91
C ALA A 132 18.17 10.78 2.84
N ASP A 133 19.14 10.99 3.71
CA ASP A 133 19.17 12.15 4.59
C ASP A 133 18.98 13.47 3.81
N ALA A 134 18.29 14.45 4.41
CA ALA A 134 17.98 15.72 3.79
C ALA A 134 19.24 16.43 3.24
N GLU A 135 20.33 16.43 3.98
CA GLU A 135 21.60 17.05 3.56
C GLU A 135 22.24 16.33 2.37
N VAL A 136 22.13 14.99 2.31
CA VAL A 136 22.58 14.20 1.15
C VAL A 136 21.75 14.56 -0.08
N ARG A 137 20.44 14.72 0.08
CA ARG A 137 19.53 15.12 -1.01
C ARG A 137 19.84 16.53 -1.50
N VAL A 138 20.03 17.50 -0.60
CA VAL A 138 20.43 18.88 -0.96
C VAL A 138 21.72 18.86 -1.76
N ARG A 139 22.77 18.20 -1.25
CA ARG A 139 24.05 18.09 -1.96
C ARG A 139 23.89 17.54 -3.37
N ARG A 140 23.12 16.45 -3.53
CA ARG A 140 22.86 15.86 -4.86
C ARG A 140 22.14 16.83 -5.79
N LEU A 141 21.17 17.60 -5.29
CA LEU A 141 20.42 18.56 -6.11
C LEU A 141 21.30 19.74 -6.55
N VAL A 142 22.16 20.24 -5.67
CA VAL A 142 23.09 21.32 -5.99
C VAL A 142 24.18 20.82 -6.95
N GLU A 143 24.93 19.79 -6.57
CA GLU A 143 26.12 19.35 -7.30
C GLU A 143 25.81 18.66 -8.63
N GLN A 144 24.73 17.87 -8.69
CA GLN A 144 24.42 17.04 -9.86
C GLN A 144 23.34 17.65 -10.75
N ARG A 145 22.45 18.47 -10.19
CA ARG A 145 21.36 19.12 -10.94
C ARG A 145 21.50 20.64 -11.07
N GLY A 146 22.54 21.24 -10.48
CA GLY A 146 22.81 22.67 -10.57
C GLY A 146 21.73 23.54 -9.93
N MET A 147 20.96 23.00 -8.98
CA MET A 147 19.94 23.77 -8.26
C MET A 147 20.61 24.73 -7.27
N ASP A 148 19.96 25.88 -7.07
CA ASP A 148 20.27 26.75 -5.94
C ASP A 148 19.96 26.02 -4.61
N GLU A 149 20.80 26.22 -3.59
CA GLU A 149 20.65 25.49 -2.32
C GLU A 149 19.34 25.85 -1.61
N ASP A 150 18.95 27.12 -1.60
CA ASP A 150 17.72 27.56 -0.94
C ASP A 150 16.49 27.02 -1.68
N ASP A 151 16.51 26.98 -3.02
CA ASP A 151 15.46 26.33 -3.83
C ASP A 151 15.39 24.81 -3.55
N ALA A 152 16.54 24.13 -3.48
CA ALA A 152 16.59 22.70 -3.17
C ALA A 152 15.97 22.40 -1.79
N ARG A 153 16.33 23.19 -0.77
CA ARG A 153 15.77 23.06 0.59
C ARG A 153 14.28 23.36 0.62
N ALA A 154 13.84 24.42 -0.05
CA ALA A 154 12.41 24.77 -0.12
C ALA A 154 11.57 23.65 -0.76
N ARG A 155 12.06 23.04 -1.84
CA ARG A 155 11.38 21.90 -2.49
C ARG A 155 11.34 20.66 -1.63
N ILE A 156 12.42 20.35 -0.90
CA ILE A 156 12.44 19.22 0.03
C ILE A 156 11.41 19.42 1.14
N ALA A 157 11.34 20.64 1.71
CA ALA A 157 10.42 20.98 2.80
C ALA A 157 8.94 21.01 2.37
N ALA A 158 8.65 21.22 1.08
CA ALA A 158 7.29 21.24 0.54
C ALA A 158 6.69 19.83 0.31
N GLN A 159 7.50 18.77 0.35
CA GLN A 159 7.05 17.39 0.20
C GLN A 159 6.65 16.78 1.55
N ALA A 160 6.06 15.58 1.55
CA ALA A 160 5.84 14.83 2.78
C ALA A 160 7.15 14.71 3.60
N ASP A 161 7.06 14.61 4.92
CA ASP A 161 8.24 14.34 5.75
C ASP A 161 8.61 12.85 5.74
N ASP A 162 9.73 12.51 6.36
CA ASP A 162 10.22 11.13 6.38
C ASP A 162 9.38 10.22 7.28
N GLU A 163 8.71 10.77 8.30
CA GLU A 163 7.79 10.02 9.16
C GLU A 163 6.56 9.55 8.35
N ALA A 164 5.93 10.46 7.62
CA ALA A 164 4.81 10.15 6.73
C ALA A 164 5.20 9.14 5.65
N ARG A 165 6.41 9.25 5.09
CA ARG A 165 6.94 8.26 4.15
C ARG A 165 7.17 6.90 4.80
N ARG A 166 7.75 6.87 6.00
CA ARG A 166 8.04 5.63 6.72
C ARG A 166 6.76 4.90 7.09
N ALA A 167 5.73 5.62 7.51
CA ALA A 167 4.42 5.08 7.88
C ALA A 167 3.77 4.27 6.76
N VAL A 168 4.00 4.64 5.49
CA VAL A 168 3.42 3.95 4.32
C VAL A 168 4.36 2.97 3.62
N ALA A 169 5.63 2.87 4.05
CA ALA A 169 6.63 2.02 3.41
C ALA A 169 6.53 0.56 3.88
N ASP A 170 6.23 -0.36 2.96
CA ASP A 170 6.40 -1.79 3.19
C ASP A 170 7.89 -2.20 3.07
N VAL A 171 8.62 -1.49 2.20
CA VAL A 171 10.07 -1.59 2.03
C VAL A 171 10.66 -0.19 2.13
N TRP A 172 11.68 -0.03 2.98
CA TRP A 172 12.45 1.20 3.11
C TRP A 172 13.87 0.96 2.60
N LEU A 173 14.24 1.63 1.51
CA LEU A 173 15.58 1.55 0.93
C LEU A 173 16.37 2.80 1.30
N ASP A 174 17.45 2.64 2.07
CA ASP A 174 18.32 3.74 2.45
C ASP A 174 19.41 3.96 1.39
N ASN A 175 19.38 5.14 0.77
CA ASN A 175 20.33 5.62 -0.23
C ASN A 175 21.24 6.73 0.32
N SER A 176 21.60 6.63 1.60
CA SER A 176 22.63 7.50 2.20
C SER A 176 24.06 7.04 1.87
N GLY A 177 24.22 5.78 1.44
CA GLY A 177 25.48 5.19 0.98
C GLY A 177 25.81 5.45 -0.50
N THR A 178 26.51 4.49 -1.09
CA THR A 178 26.94 4.50 -2.49
C THR A 178 25.84 4.03 -3.46
N PRO A 179 25.93 4.39 -4.75
CA PRO A 179 24.98 3.89 -5.74
C PRO A 179 24.96 2.36 -5.87
N GLU A 180 26.09 1.69 -5.64
CA GLU A 180 26.19 0.23 -5.69
C GLU A 180 25.48 -0.43 -4.50
N GLU A 181 25.64 0.12 -3.29
CA GLU A 181 24.91 -0.36 -2.10
C GLU A 181 23.39 -0.23 -2.25
N LEU A 182 22.89 0.86 -2.86
CA LEU A 182 21.46 0.98 -3.16
C LEU A 182 20.99 -0.05 -4.19
N ALA A 183 21.78 -0.26 -5.24
CA ALA A 183 21.47 -1.27 -6.27
C ALA A 183 21.46 -2.68 -5.68
N ASP A 184 22.35 -2.98 -4.74
CA ASP A 184 22.41 -4.25 -4.01
C ASP A 184 21.16 -4.47 -3.15
N GLN A 185 20.79 -3.48 -2.33
CA GLN A 185 19.56 -3.53 -1.53
C GLN A 185 18.32 -3.72 -2.42
N ALA A 186 18.24 -3.00 -3.55
CA ALA A 186 17.14 -3.14 -4.49
C ALA A 186 17.12 -4.55 -5.11
N ARG A 187 18.27 -5.11 -5.52
CA ARG A 187 18.35 -6.49 -6.03
C ARG A 187 17.96 -7.52 -4.97
N GLU A 188 18.33 -7.30 -3.72
CA GLU A 188 17.96 -8.19 -2.62
C GLU A 188 16.45 -8.20 -2.40
N VAL A 189 15.82 -7.02 -2.32
CA VAL A 189 14.36 -6.89 -2.24
C VAL A 189 13.69 -7.55 -3.46
N TRP A 190 14.25 -7.36 -4.65
CA TRP A 190 13.72 -7.98 -5.87
C TRP A 190 13.70 -9.51 -5.76
N ASN A 191 14.85 -10.11 -5.47
CA ASN A 191 15.04 -11.55 -5.49
C ASN A 191 14.33 -12.26 -4.32
N HIS A 192 14.37 -11.67 -3.12
CA HIS A 192 13.93 -12.34 -1.90
C HIS A 192 12.51 -11.96 -1.46
N ARG A 193 11.93 -10.89 -2.01
CA ARG A 193 10.56 -10.48 -1.68
C ARG A 193 9.66 -10.33 -2.90
N ILE A 194 10.06 -9.56 -3.90
CA ILE A 194 9.19 -9.24 -5.05
C ILE A 194 8.94 -10.47 -5.94
N VAL A 195 10.00 -11.18 -6.36
CA VAL A 195 9.88 -12.39 -7.18
C VAL A 195 9.02 -13.47 -6.51
N PRO A 196 9.28 -13.88 -5.26
CA PRO A 196 8.43 -14.87 -4.59
C PRO A 196 7.01 -14.36 -4.36
N PHE A 197 6.80 -13.07 -4.05
CA PHE A 197 5.45 -12.50 -3.93
C PHE A 197 4.67 -12.58 -5.25
N ALA A 198 5.27 -12.15 -6.35
CA ALA A 198 4.64 -12.24 -7.67
C ALA A 198 4.31 -13.69 -8.06
N HIS A 199 5.23 -14.62 -7.79
CA HIS A 199 5.02 -16.04 -8.02
C HIS A 199 3.89 -16.64 -7.16
N ASN A 200 3.84 -16.28 -5.88
CA ASN A 200 2.79 -16.72 -4.97
C ASN A 200 1.42 -16.19 -5.42
N LEU A 201 1.33 -14.94 -5.86
CA LEU A 201 0.09 -14.37 -6.40
C LEU A 201 -0.39 -15.07 -7.67
N SER A 202 0.49 -15.30 -8.64
CA SER A 202 0.11 -16.00 -9.87
C SER A 202 -0.33 -17.44 -9.61
N ALA A 203 0.32 -18.10 -8.65
CA ALA A 203 -0.03 -19.45 -8.21
C ALA A 203 -1.16 -19.49 -7.16
N ARG A 204 -1.73 -18.34 -6.78
CA ARG A 204 -2.77 -18.19 -5.73
C ARG A 204 -2.38 -18.88 -4.40
N ARG A 205 -1.11 -18.79 -4.02
CA ARG A 205 -0.56 -19.35 -2.79
C ARG A 205 -0.33 -18.26 -1.75
N VAL A 206 -0.65 -18.59 -0.51
CA VAL A 206 -0.29 -17.78 0.65
C VAL A 206 1.08 -18.21 1.16
N VAL A 207 1.78 -17.31 1.85
CA VAL A 207 3.01 -17.64 2.55
C VAL A 207 2.68 -18.41 3.81
N GLU A 208 3.50 -19.43 4.12
CA GLU A 208 3.39 -20.15 5.39
C GLU A 208 3.76 -19.22 6.54
N ALA A 209 2.85 -19.09 7.50
CA ALA A 209 3.10 -18.28 8.69
C ALA A 209 4.20 -18.92 9.55
N PRO A 210 5.08 -18.11 10.17
CA PRO A 210 6.03 -18.62 11.15
C PRO A 210 5.28 -19.27 12.32
N THR A 211 5.80 -20.38 12.83
CA THR A 211 5.20 -21.14 13.95
C THR A 211 5.89 -20.92 15.28
N HIS A 212 6.96 -20.12 15.31
CA HIS A 212 7.68 -19.79 16.52
C HIS A 212 7.26 -18.42 17.03
N VAL A 213 7.09 -18.33 18.35
CA VAL A 213 6.80 -17.08 19.06
C VAL A 213 8.06 -16.23 19.10
N VAL A 214 7.93 -14.94 18.79
CA VAL A 214 8.97 -13.92 18.88
C VAL A 214 8.60 -12.85 19.91
N PRO A 215 9.58 -12.10 20.45
CA PRO A 215 9.31 -10.94 21.27
C PRO A 215 8.41 -9.94 20.54
N ALA A 216 7.55 -9.25 21.29
CA ALA A 216 6.66 -8.23 20.72
C ALA A 216 7.42 -7.19 19.87
N ASP A 217 7.08 -7.07 18.58
CA ASP A 217 7.67 -6.08 17.68
C ASP A 217 6.90 -4.75 17.79
N PRO A 218 7.56 -3.64 18.19
CA PRO A 218 6.90 -2.34 18.33
C PRO A 218 6.39 -1.77 17.00
N SER A 219 6.82 -2.31 15.86
CA SER A 219 6.40 -1.88 14.52
C SER A 219 5.18 -2.63 13.98
N TRP A 220 4.70 -3.69 14.64
CA TRP A 220 3.47 -4.39 14.22
C TRP A 220 2.24 -3.47 14.08
N PRO A 221 1.98 -2.49 14.97
CA PRO A 221 0.85 -1.59 14.80
C PRO A 221 0.92 -0.78 13.49
N GLU A 222 2.09 -0.26 13.12
CA GLU A 222 2.27 0.49 11.87
C GLU A 222 2.14 -0.42 10.64
N GLN A 223 2.69 -1.63 10.70
CA GLN A 223 2.54 -2.64 9.66
C GLN A 223 1.05 -3.01 9.47
N ALA A 224 0.32 -3.22 10.57
CA ALA A 224 -1.10 -3.52 10.54
C ALA A 224 -1.92 -2.35 9.99
N GLN A 225 -1.57 -1.09 10.30
CA GLN A 225 -2.23 0.09 9.72
C GLN A 225 -2.12 0.13 8.20
N ARG A 226 -0.94 -0.18 7.63
CA ARG A 226 -0.77 -0.30 6.17
C ARG A 226 -1.68 -1.36 5.57
N ILE A 227 -1.72 -2.53 6.20
CA ILE A 227 -2.58 -3.66 5.78
C ILE A 227 -4.06 -3.27 5.88
N VAL A 228 -4.50 -2.68 6.99
CA VAL A 228 -5.88 -2.22 7.20
C VAL A 228 -6.29 -1.20 6.14
N ALA A 229 -5.44 -0.22 5.84
CA ALA A 229 -5.72 0.78 4.81
C ALA A 229 -5.89 0.12 3.44
N ARG A 230 -4.97 -0.78 3.06
CA ARG A 230 -5.02 -1.55 1.82
C ARG A 230 -6.29 -2.39 1.70
N LEU A 231 -6.67 -3.11 2.77
CA LEU A 231 -7.86 -3.94 2.79
C LEU A 231 -9.15 -3.10 2.75
N LYS A 232 -9.21 -1.95 3.43
CA LYS A 232 -10.34 -1.01 3.30
C LYS A 232 -10.52 -0.56 1.86
N THR A 233 -9.43 -0.18 1.19
CA THR A 233 -9.46 0.22 -0.22
C THR A 233 -9.87 -0.92 -1.15
N ALA A 234 -9.31 -2.12 -0.95
CA ALA A 234 -9.62 -3.30 -1.78
C ALA A 234 -11.07 -3.78 -1.60
N CYS A 235 -11.58 -3.78 -0.36
CA CYS A 235 -12.93 -4.25 -0.07
C CYS A 235 -14.02 -3.22 -0.40
N GLY A 236 -13.69 -1.92 -0.45
CA GLY A 236 -14.64 -0.85 -0.70
C GLY A 236 -15.82 -0.90 0.28
N SER A 237 -17.04 -0.71 -0.23
CA SER A 237 -18.26 -0.68 0.59
C SER A 237 -18.66 -2.03 1.18
N LYS A 238 -18.03 -3.15 0.79
CA LYS A 238 -18.32 -4.49 1.33
C LYS A 238 -17.70 -4.73 2.71
N ALA A 239 -16.66 -3.98 3.06
CA ALA A 239 -16.11 -3.98 4.41
C ALA A 239 -16.89 -2.99 5.28
N LEU A 240 -17.68 -3.52 6.22
CA LEU A 240 -18.36 -2.70 7.23
C LEU A 240 -17.34 -2.09 8.20
N ARG A 241 -16.28 -2.85 8.51
CA ARG A 241 -15.10 -2.42 9.29
C ARG A 241 -13.94 -3.37 9.04
N VAL A 242 -12.73 -2.88 9.31
CA VAL A 242 -11.47 -3.62 9.18
C VAL A 242 -10.62 -3.33 10.41
N ASP A 243 -10.23 -4.39 11.14
CA ASP A 243 -9.64 -4.30 12.47
C ASP A 243 -8.40 -5.21 12.57
N HIS A 244 -7.34 -4.70 13.21
CA HIS A 244 -6.20 -5.51 13.62
C HIS A 244 -6.60 -6.33 14.84
N ILE A 245 -6.52 -7.65 14.72
CA ILE A 245 -6.89 -8.63 15.74
C ILE A 245 -5.71 -9.55 16.05
N GLY A 246 -5.91 -10.54 16.93
CA GLY A 246 -4.88 -11.51 17.25
C GLY A 246 -3.86 -10.98 18.25
N ALA A 247 -2.86 -11.81 18.55
CA ALA A 247 -1.86 -11.49 19.57
C ALA A 247 -1.02 -10.26 19.21
N THR A 248 -0.71 -10.06 17.92
CA THR A 248 0.07 -8.90 17.45
C THR A 248 -0.67 -7.56 17.62
N ALA A 249 -1.98 -7.57 17.90
CA ALA A 249 -2.77 -6.37 18.22
C ALA A 249 -2.74 -5.98 19.71
N VAL A 250 -2.16 -6.84 20.56
CA VAL A 250 -2.03 -6.63 22.01
C VAL A 250 -0.64 -6.05 22.30
N PRO A 251 -0.54 -4.82 22.85
CA PRO A 251 0.75 -4.20 23.13
C PRO A 251 1.61 -5.03 24.08
N GLY A 252 2.85 -5.32 23.67
CA GLY A 252 3.84 -6.02 24.49
C GLY A 252 3.65 -7.54 24.60
N LEU A 253 2.72 -8.12 23.85
CA LEU A 253 2.49 -9.56 23.84
C LEU A 253 3.40 -10.26 22.82
N ASP A 254 4.19 -11.22 23.29
CA ASP A 254 4.97 -12.10 22.42
C ASP A 254 4.03 -12.96 21.56
N ALA A 255 4.32 -13.08 20.27
CA ALA A 255 3.44 -13.72 19.31
C ALA A 255 4.20 -14.38 18.15
N GLU A 256 3.52 -15.25 17.39
CA GLU A 256 3.97 -15.57 16.04
C GLU A 256 4.04 -14.27 15.21
N ASP A 257 5.09 -14.09 14.40
CA ASP A 257 5.25 -12.91 13.54
C ASP A 257 4.33 -12.95 12.30
N VAL A 258 3.03 -12.95 12.57
CA VAL A 258 1.93 -12.96 11.61
C VAL A 258 0.85 -11.99 12.09
N ILE A 259 0.47 -11.07 11.20
CA ILE A 259 -0.58 -10.09 11.52
C ILE A 259 -1.94 -10.70 11.17
N ASP A 260 -2.87 -10.74 12.13
CA ASP A 260 -4.25 -11.15 11.90
C ASP A 260 -5.13 -9.91 11.72
N ILE A 261 -5.85 -9.84 10.60
CA ILE A 261 -6.84 -8.79 10.33
C ILE A 261 -8.22 -9.40 10.21
N GLN A 262 -9.23 -8.74 10.77
CA GLN A 262 -10.63 -9.04 10.53
C GLN A 262 -11.24 -8.01 9.60
N VAL A 263 -11.88 -8.48 8.53
CA VAL A 263 -12.83 -7.71 7.71
C VAL A 263 -14.23 -8.18 8.09
N THR A 264 -15.03 -7.27 8.65
CA THR A 264 -16.43 -7.55 8.96
C THR A 264 -17.27 -7.25 7.72
N VAL A 265 -18.10 -8.21 7.32
CA VAL A 265 -18.96 -8.13 6.13
C VAL A 265 -20.42 -8.37 6.50
N GLU A 266 -21.35 -7.95 5.65
CA GLU A 266 -22.79 -8.17 5.88
C GLU A 266 -23.22 -9.64 5.72
N SER A 267 -22.49 -10.43 4.92
CA SER A 267 -22.87 -11.81 4.59
C SER A 267 -21.70 -12.63 4.05
N LEU A 268 -21.84 -13.96 4.03
CA LEU A 268 -20.86 -14.84 3.39
C LEU A 268 -20.80 -14.66 1.86
N ALA A 269 -21.90 -14.22 1.23
CA ALA A 269 -21.92 -13.92 -0.20
C ALA A 269 -21.03 -12.70 -0.51
N ALA A 270 -21.14 -11.64 0.30
CA ALA A 270 -20.25 -10.49 0.21
C ALA A 270 -18.77 -10.91 0.43
N ALA A 271 -18.51 -11.84 1.37
CA ALA A 271 -17.16 -12.38 1.56
C ALA A 271 -16.63 -13.16 0.34
N ASP A 272 -17.49 -13.93 -0.34
CA ASP A 272 -17.11 -14.68 -1.54
C ASP A 272 -16.74 -13.73 -2.69
N GLU A 273 -17.50 -12.65 -2.89
CA GLU A 273 -17.23 -11.63 -3.91
C GLU A 273 -15.91 -10.88 -3.67
N LEU A 274 -15.45 -10.77 -2.42
CA LEU A 274 -14.19 -10.11 -2.09
C LEU A 274 -12.95 -10.88 -2.59
N ALA A 275 -13.08 -12.16 -2.98
CA ALA A 275 -11.94 -12.92 -3.47
C ALA A 275 -11.32 -12.31 -4.73
N GLU A 276 -12.12 -11.69 -5.60
CA GLU A 276 -11.64 -11.06 -6.84
C GLU A 276 -10.86 -9.77 -6.60
N THR A 277 -11.18 -9.04 -5.52
CA THR A 277 -10.52 -7.76 -5.17
C THR A 277 -9.35 -7.94 -4.23
N LEU A 278 -9.40 -8.95 -3.35
CA LEU A 278 -8.32 -9.26 -2.41
C LEU A 278 -7.10 -9.91 -3.07
N LEU A 279 -7.31 -10.73 -4.12
CA LEU A 279 -6.21 -11.34 -4.87
C LEU A 279 -5.24 -10.30 -5.46
N PRO A 280 -5.67 -9.31 -6.27
CA PRO A 280 -4.76 -8.28 -6.79
C PRO A 280 -4.21 -7.35 -5.68
N ALA A 281 -4.86 -7.29 -4.51
CA ALA A 281 -4.37 -6.58 -3.35
C ALA A 281 -3.31 -7.35 -2.53
N GLY A 282 -2.96 -8.58 -2.93
CA GLY A 282 -1.89 -9.35 -2.28
C GLY A 282 -2.34 -10.59 -1.51
N TYR A 283 -3.65 -10.89 -1.48
CA TYR A 283 -4.23 -11.84 -0.52
C TYR A 283 -5.05 -12.96 -1.18
N PRO A 284 -4.41 -14.06 -1.65
CA PRO A 284 -5.11 -15.24 -2.12
C PRO A 284 -6.03 -15.87 -1.05
N ARG A 285 -7.12 -16.49 -1.49
CA ARG A 285 -8.05 -17.23 -0.61
C ARG A 285 -7.45 -18.57 -0.20
N ILE A 286 -7.72 -19.00 1.03
CA ILE A 286 -7.40 -20.36 1.50
C ILE A 286 -8.71 -21.15 1.50
N ASP A 287 -8.93 -21.94 0.46
CA ASP A 287 -10.23 -22.60 0.20
C ASP A 287 -10.61 -23.67 1.24
N ASP A 288 -9.61 -24.33 1.82
CA ASP A 288 -9.83 -25.45 2.76
C ASP A 288 -10.34 -24.98 4.14
N ILE A 289 -10.31 -23.68 4.43
CA ILE A 289 -10.73 -23.12 5.72
C ILE A 289 -11.99 -22.28 5.55
N THR A 290 -13.13 -22.84 5.95
CA THR A 290 -14.46 -22.20 5.79
C THR A 290 -15.18 -21.93 7.11
N ALA A 291 -14.57 -22.27 8.24
CA ALA A 291 -15.09 -22.00 9.58
C ALA A 291 -13.96 -21.87 10.60
N ASP A 292 -14.24 -21.19 11.71
CA ASP A 292 -13.50 -21.31 12.96
C ASP A 292 -13.99 -22.54 13.74
N ALA A 293 -13.22 -23.02 14.72
CA ALA A 293 -13.69 -24.06 15.63
C ALA A 293 -14.87 -23.53 16.47
N PRO A 294 -16.04 -24.19 16.47
CA PRO A 294 -17.21 -23.68 17.15
C PRO A 294 -17.07 -23.77 18.68
N LEU A 295 -17.34 -22.66 19.37
CA LEU A 295 -17.39 -22.57 20.83
C LEU A 295 -18.83 -22.42 21.36
N THR A 296 -19.83 -22.55 20.48
CA THR A 296 -21.26 -22.51 20.81
C THR A 296 -22.04 -23.57 20.05
N ASP A 297 -23.30 -23.81 20.43
CA ASP A 297 -24.15 -24.89 19.89
C ASP A 297 -24.62 -24.67 18.45
N ASN A 298 -24.33 -23.52 17.83
CA ASN A 298 -24.71 -23.22 16.45
C ASN A 298 -23.47 -23.12 15.54
N PRO A 299 -22.93 -24.25 15.04
CA PRO A 299 -21.72 -24.27 14.23
C PRO A 299 -21.88 -23.52 12.89
N GLY A 300 -23.10 -23.31 12.40
CA GLY A 300 -23.36 -22.54 11.19
C GLY A 300 -22.91 -21.07 11.28
N LEU A 301 -22.95 -20.49 12.48
CA LEU A 301 -22.52 -19.10 12.75
C LEU A 301 -20.99 -18.96 12.95
N TRP A 302 -20.24 -20.06 12.87
CA TRP A 302 -18.77 -20.04 12.92
C TRP A 302 -18.14 -20.10 11.53
N ARG A 303 -18.95 -20.11 10.46
CA ARG A 303 -18.46 -20.04 9.08
C ARG A 303 -17.78 -18.69 8.80
N LYS A 304 -16.78 -18.71 7.94
CA LYS A 304 -16.01 -17.53 7.50
C LYS A 304 -15.43 -17.74 6.11
N ARG A 305 -14.72 -16.73 5.59
CA ARG A 305 -13.64 -16.93 4.61
C ARG A 305 -12.33 -16.48 5.23
N ILE A 306 -11.22 -17.00 4.72
CA ILE A 306 -9.90 -16.56 5.12
C ILE A 306 -9.01 -16.44 3.89
N HIS A 307 -8.23 -15.38 3.88
CA HIS A 307 -7.19 -15.09 2.93
C HIS A 307 -5.85 -14.99 3.67
N GLY A 308 -4.74 -15.12 2.94
CA GLY A 308 -3.41 -14.92 3.51
C GLY A 308 -2.55 -14.09 2.58
N SER A 309 -1.56 -13.40 3.13
CA SER A 309 -0.58 -12.65 2.32
C SER A 309 0.22 -13.60 1.43
N ALA A 310 0.41 -13.23 0.17
CA ALA A 310 1.38 -13.86 -0.71
C ALA A 310 2.79 -13.25 -0.59
N ASP A 311 2.96 -12.15 0.17
CA ASP A 311 4.24 -11.46 0.42
C ASP A 311 5.04 -12.18 1.52
N PRO A 312 6.21 -12.76 1.22
CA PRO A 312 7.02 -13.43 2.23
C PRO A 312 7.65 -12.47 3.24
N GLY A 313 7.75 -11.18 2.92
CA GLY A 313 8.25 -10.16 3.85
C GLY A 313 7.21 -9.72 4.88
N ARG A 314 5.93 -10.08 4.70
CA ARG A 314 4.91 -9.83 5.73
C ARG A 314 3.77 -10.86 5.73
N PRO A 315 3.96 -12.00 6.43
CA PRO A 315 2.88 -12.94 6.71
C PRO A 315 1.68 -12.24 7.36
N THR A 316 0.49 -12.46 6.80
CA THR A 316 -0.77 -11.87 7.27
C THR A 316 -1.89 -12.87 7.06
N ARG A 317 -2.80 -13.00 8.02
CA ARG A 317 -4.07 -13.74 7.90
C ARG A 317 -5.22 -12.72 7.86
N VAL A 318 -6.11 -12.86 6.90
CA VAL A 318 -7.24 -11.94 6.70
C VAL A 318 -8.55 -12.72 6.82
N HIS A 319 -9.24 -12.52 7.93
CA HIS A 319 -10.49 -13.19 8.28
C HIS A 319 -11.69 -12.38 7.82
N LEU A 320 -12.53 -12.96 6.98
CA LEU A 320 -13.80 -12.34 6.58
C LEU A 320 -14.92 -12.99 7.39
N ARG A 321 -15.50 -12.25 8.33
CA ARG A 321 -16.55 -12.73 9.24
C ARG A 321 -17.80 -11.87 9.15
N VAL A 322 -18.96 -12.51 9.30
CA VAL A 322 -20.25 -11.83 9.16
C VAL A 322 -20.56 -11.02 10.41
N ASP A 323 -21.09 -9.81 10.21
CA ASP A 323 -21.46 -8.90 11.29
C ASP A 323 -22.39 -9.57 12.32
N GLY A 324 -22.09 -9.36 13.60
CA GLY A 324 -22.82 -9.93 14.72
C GLY A 324 -22.65 -11.43 14.96
N TRP A 325 -21.89 -12.16 14.13
CA TRP A 325 -21.64 -13.59 14.37
C TRP A 325 -20.66 -13.83 15.53
N PRO A 326 -20.74 -14.96 16.24
CA PRO A 326 -19.94 -15.20 17.45
C PRO A 326 -18.43 -15.11 17.19
N ASN A 327 -17.95 -15.63 16.06
CA ASN A 327 -16.54 -15.58 15.69
C ASN A 327 -16.08 -14.17 15.30
N GLN A 328 -16.98 -13.34 14.74
CA GLN A 328 -16.72 -11.93 14.43
C GLN A 328 -16.54 -11.12 15.71
N GLN A 329 -17.49 -11.26 16.65
CA GLN A 329 -17.47 -10.52 17.90
C GLN A 329 -16.32 -10.97 18.80
N TYR A 330 -16.10 -12.29 18.90
CA TYR A 330 -15.07 -12.84 19.78
C TYR A 330 -13.66 -12.37 19.41
N ALA A 331 -13.35 -12.25 18.12
CA ALA A 331 -12.04 -11.81 17.68
C ALA A 331 -11.70 -10.36 18.10
N LEU A 332 -12.71 -9.49 18.17
CA LEU A 332 -12.56 -8.11 18.66
C LEU A 332 -12.47 -8.09 20.19
N LEU A 333 -13.42 -8.79 20.83
CA LEU A 333 -13.52 -8.92 22.28
C LEU A 333 -12.20 -9.40 22.90
N LEU A 334 -11.57 -10.41 22.30
CA LEU A 334 -10.36 -11.00 22.84
C LEU A 334 -9.20 -9.99 22.92
N VAL A 335 -9.06 -9.09 21.95
CA VAL A 335 -8.03 -8.04 21.95
C VAL A 335 -8.29 -7.05 23.09
N ASP A 336 -9.52 -6.55 23.21
CA ASP A 336 -9.88 -5.58 24.24
C ASP A 336 -9.80 -6.19 25.63
N TRP A 337 -10.20 -7.44 25.78
CA TRP A 337 -10.06 -8.20 27.02
C TRP A 337 -8.60 -8.32 27.43
N HIS A 338 -7.68 -8.69 26.53
CA HIS A 338 -6.26 -8.76 26.86
C HIS A 338 -5.67 -7.39 27.22
N ARG A 339 -6.07 -6.31 26.53
CA ARG A 339 -5.66 -4.95 26.90
C ARG A 339 -6.11 -4.56 28.30
N ALA A 340 -7.30 -4.99 28.71
CA ALA A 340 -7.83 -4.76 30.05
C ALA A 340 -7.24 -5.71 31.11
N ASN A 341 -6.59 -6.80 30.70
CA ASN A 341 -6.04 -7.85 31.57
C ASN A 341 -4.57 -8.16 31.21
N PRO A 342 -3.65 -7.19 31.35
CA PRO A 342 -2.26 -7.32 30.88
C PRO A 342 -1.45 -8.41 31.61
N ASP A 343 -1.88 -8.82 32.81
CA ASP A 343 -1.25 -9.89 33.57
C ASP A 343 -1.55 -11.30 33.03
N VAL A 344 -2.49 -11.41 32.07
CA VAL A 344 -2.82 -12.69 31.42
C VAL A 344 -1.98 -12.85 30.16
N ALA A 345 -0.88 -13.60 30.30
CA ALA A 345 0.07 -13.86 29.22
C ALA A 345 -0.43 -14.87 28.16
N ASP A 346 -1.34 -15.78 28.52
CA ASP A 346 -1.81 -16.83 27.61
C ASP A 346 -3.02 -16.38 26.78
N TYR A 347 -2.84 -16.27 25.45
CA TYR A 347 -3.89 -15.83 24.52
C TYR A 347 -4.97 -16.91 24.24
N PHE A 348 -4.75 -18.18 24.61
CA PHE A 348 -5.52 -19.31 24.06
C PHE A 348 -6.21 -20.25 25.06
N GLN A 349 -5.88 -20.25 26.36
CA GLN A 349 -6.53 -21.18 27.32
C GLN A 349 -7.69 -20.53 28.08
N ASP A 350 -8.90 -21.09 27.91
CA ASP A 350 -10.15 -20.73 28.62
C ASP A 350 -10.57 -19.25 28.52
N THR A 351 -10.08 -18.54 27.48
CA THR A 351 -10.29 -17.11 27.30
C THR A 351 -11.69 -16.76 26.83
N TYR A 352 -12.40 -17.67 26.14
CA TYR A 352 -13.73 -17.40 25.59
C TYR A 352 -14.77 -17.04 26.66
N GLN A 353 -14.97 -17.91 27.66
CA GLN A 353 -15.97 -17.67 28.71
C GLN A 353 -15.61 -16.44 29.55
N ARG A 354 -14.34 -16.32 29.96
CA ARG A 354 -13.83 -15.19 30.76
C ARG A 354 -13.96 -13.86 30.03
N ALA A 355 -13.73 -13.82 28.72
CA ALA A 355 -13.86 -12.61 27.93
C ALA A 355 -15.34 -12.17 27.83
N TRP A 356 -16.27 -13.12 27.69
CA TRP A 356 -17.71 -12.80 27.66
C TRP A 356 -18.26 -12.38 29.04
N GLU A 357 -17.81 -13.00 30.13
CA GLU A 357 -18.12 -12.54 31.49
C GLU A 357 -17.63 -11.10 31.72
N TRP A 358 -16.42 -10.78 31.25
CA TRP A 358 -15.90 -9.41 31.27
C TRP A 358 -16.75 -8.46 30.41
N ALA A 359 -17.16 -8.89 29.21
CA ALA A 359 -18.01 -8.08 28.35
C ALA A 359 -19.36 -7.75 28.99
N ASP A 360 -19.98 -8.73 29.65
CA ASP A 360 -21.26 -8.55 30.35
C ASP A 360 -21.13 -7.60 31.54
N THR A 361 -20.04 -7.72 32.32
CA THR A 361 -19.82 -6.86 33.49
C THR A 361 -19.43 -5.43 33.13
N THR A 362 -18.77 -5.21 32.00
CA THR A 362 -18.33 -3.88 31.55
C THR A 362 -19.30 -3.20 30.59
N GLY A 363 -20.26 -3.95 30.04
CA GLY A 363 -21.14 -3.45 28.99
C GLY A 363 -20.46 -3.31 27.62
N TRP A 364 -19.36 -4.04 27.39
CA TRP A 364 -18.62 -4.03 26.12
C TRP A 364 -19.54 -4.34 24.93
N ARG A 365 -19.33 -3.65 23.81
CA ARG A 365 -20.01 -3.89 22.54
C ARG A 365 -18.99 -3.80 21.39
N PRO A 366 -19.13 -4.64 20.34
CA PRO A 366 -18.15 -4.76 19.26
C PRO A 366 -17.82 -3.47 18.51
#